data_AF-A0A3D3NKX1-F1
#
_entry.id   AF-A0A3D3NKX1-F1
#
_cell.length_a   1.000
_cell.length_b   1.000
_cell.length_c   1.000
_cell.angle_alpha   90.00
_cell.angle_beta   90.00
_cell.angle_gamma   90.00
#
_symmetry.space_group_name_H-M   'P 1'
#
loop_
_entity.id
_entity.type
_entity.pdbx_description
1 polymer ?
#
loop_
_entity_poly.entity_id
_entity_poly.type
_entity_poly.pdbx_seq_one_letter_code
_entity_poly.pdbx_strand_id
1 'polypeptide(L)' 'MEGLNMSIWTLGLLIAIALAFDFMNGFHDGANSISTIVATGALTPKQAVLFAAFFNFAALWVFQLKVAATIGKGTVDP' A
#
# COMPACT_ATOMS: atom_id res chain seq x y z
N MET A 1 30.90 8.06 0.55
CA MET A 1 29.48 7.99 0.14
C MET A 1 29.38 8.83 -1.12
N GLU A 2 29.51 8.20 -2.29
CA GLU A 2 29.17 8.90 -3.54
C GLU A 2 27.68 9.26 -3.45
N GLY A 3 27.37 10.55 -3.55
CA GLY A 3 25.98 10.99 -3.61
C GLY A 3 25.40 10.47 -4.92
N LEU A 4 24.48 9.50 -4.83
CA LEU A 4 23.64 9.09 -5.95
C LEU A 4 22.95 10.33 -6.52
N ASN A 5 23.42 10.81 -7.67
CA ASN A 5 22.79 11.90 -8.41
C ASN A 5 21.58 11.34 -9.14
N MET A 6 20.49 11.15 -8.40
CA MET A 6 19.23 10.64 -8.95
C MET A 6 18.56 11.74 -9.76
N SER A 7 18.48 11.55 -11.08
CA SER A 7 17.82 12.50 -11.97
C SER A 7 16.36 12.69 -11.56
N ILE A 8 15.87 13.94 -11.58
CA ILE A 8 14.47 14.28 -11.25
C ILE A 8 13.47 13.47 -12.09
N TRP A 9 13.85 13.13 -13.32
CA TRP A 9 13.06 12.30 -14.23
C TRP A 9 12.94 10.85 -13.74
N THR A 10 14.06 10.28 -13.27
CA THR A 10 14.09 8.92 -12.71
C THR A 10 13.32 8.84 -11.41
N LEU A 11 13.45 9.85 -10.54
CA LEU A 11 12.68 9.94 -9.30
C LEU A 11 11.17 10.06 -9.58
N GLY A 12 10.79 10.93 -10.51
CA GLY A 12 9.39 11.10 -10.91
C GLY A 12 8.79 9.80 -11.47
N LEU A 13 9.54 9.07 -12.31
CA LEU A 13 9.11 7.78 -12.82
C LEU A 13 8.94 6.74 -11.69
N LEU A 14 9.89 6.68 -10.76
CA LEU A 14 9.84 5.74 -9.64
C LEU A 14 8.59 5.98 -8.78
N ILE A 15 8.29 7.24 -8.45
CA ILE A 15 7.09 7.62 -7.69
C ILE A 15 5.82 7.23 -8.45
N ALA A 16 5.77 7.51 -9.76
CA ALA A 16 4.60 7.18 -10.57
C ALA A 16 4.34 5.67 -10.61
N ILE A 17 5.38 4.85 -10.79
CA ILE A 17 5.26 3.38 -10.77
C ILE A 17 4.87 2.89 -9.39
N ALA A 18 5.47 3.42 -8.32
CA ALA A 18 5.14 3.05 -6.95
C ALA A 18 3.67 3.32 -6.63
N LEU A 19 3.14 4.49 -7.00
CA LEU A 19 1.72 4.84 -6.81
C LEU A 19 0.78 3.93 -7.62
N ALA A 20 1.14 3.61 -8.87
CA ALA A 20 0.36 2.71 -9.70
C ALA A 20 0.31 1.28 -9.12
N PHE A 21 1.44 0.79 -8.62
CA PHE A 21 1.53 -0.51 -7.96
C PHE A 21 0.73 -0.55 -6.66
N ASP A 22 0.85 0.48 -5.82
CA ASP A 22 0.13 0.59 -4.55
C ASP A 22 -1.40 0.62 -4.75
N PHE A 23 -1.87 1.35 -5.77
CA PHE A 23 -3.29 1.34 -6.16
C PHE A 23 -3.77 -0.06 -6.57
N MET A 24 -3.01 -0.74 -7.43
CA MET A 24 -3.39 -2.07 -7.93
C MET A 24 -3.42 -3.11 -6.79
N ASN A 25 -2.44 -3.06 -5.88
CA ASN A 25 -2.40 -3.91 -4.70
C ASN A 25 -3.60 -3.62 -3.77
N GLY A 26 -3.89 -2.35 -3.52
CA GLY A 26 -5.03 -1.95 -2.69
C GLY A 26 -6.38 -2.45 -3.23
N PHE A 27 -6.56 -2.52 -4.56
CA PHE A 27 -7.76 -3.08 -5.17
C PHE A 27 -7.90 -4.59 -4.96
N HIS A 28 -6.82 -5.36 -5.20
CA HIS A 28 -6.83 -6.81 -4.99
C HIS A 28 -6.99 -7.18 -3.51
N ASP A 29 -6.22 -6.54 -2.63
CA ASP A 29 -6.25 -6.83 -1.19
C ASP A 29 -7.53 -6.31 -0.54
N GLY A 30 -8.07 -5.19 -1.04
CA GLY A 30 -9.37 -4.67 -0.65
C GLY A 30 -10.49 -5.67 -0.90
N ALA A 31 -10.51 -6.31 -2.09
CA ALA A 31 -11.48 -7.35 -2.42
C ALA A 31 -11.40 -8.56 -1.48
N ASN A 32 -10.18 -9.01 -1.16
CA ASN A 32 -9.95 -10.09 -0.21
C ASN A 32 -10.40 -9.72 1.21
N SER A 33 -10.22 -8.47 1.63
CA SER A 33 -10.56 -7.98 2.97
C SER A 33 -12.07 -7.78 3.19
N ILE A 34 -12.85 -7.53 2.13
CA ILE A 34 -14.30 -7.29 2.23
C ILE A 34 -15.15 -8.50 1.87
N SER A 35 -14.59 -9.51 1.21
CA SER A 35 -15.33 -10.66 0.67
C SER A 35 -16.20 -11.34 1.73
N THR A 36 -15.66 -11.63 2.91
CA THR A 36 -16.39 -12.33 3.97
C THR A 36 -17.53 -11.51 4.57
N ILE A 37 -17.31 -10.21 4.84
CA ILE A 37 -18.32 -9.36 5.49
C ILE A 37 -19.46 -9.00 4.54
N VAL A 38 -19.16 -8.94 3.24
CA VAL A 38 -20.16 -8.74 2.18
C VAL A 38 -20.92 -10.04 1.90
N ALA A 39 -20.23 -11.19 1.83
CA ALA A 39 -20.87 -12.49 1.57
C ALA A 39 -21.81 -12.93 2.71
N THR A 40 -21.50 -12.57 3.96
CA THR A 40 -22.36 -12.82 5.12
C THR A 40 -23.53 -11.83 5.25
N GLY A 41 -23.54 -10.77 4.44
CA GLY A 41 -24.58 -9.74 4.48
C GLY A 41 -24.50 -8.80 5.68
N ALA A 42 -23.40 -8.80 6.44
CA ALA A 42 -23.23 -7.94 7.61
C ALA A 42 -23.03 -6.46 7.23
N LEU A 43 -22.39 -6.18 6.08
CA LEU A 43 -22.24 -4.84 5.52
C LEU A 43 -22.61 -4.83 4.04
N THR A 44 -23.16 -3.71 3.56
CA THR A 44 -23.32 -3.49 2.11
C THR A 44 -21.95 -3.35 1.44
N PRO A 45 -21.80 -3.69 0.15
CA PRO A 45 -20.52 -3.57 -0.56
C PRO A 45 -19.87 -2.19 -0.44
N LYS A 46 -20.67 -1.12 -0.49
CA LYS A 46 -20.17 0.26 -0.34
C LYS A 46 -19.64 0.54 1.07
N GLN A 47 -20.35 0.07 2.10
CA GLN A 47 -19.91 0.21 3.49
C GLN A 47 -18.63 -0.58 3.75
N ALA A 48 -18.53 -1.79 3.21
CA ALA A 48 -17.35 -2.64 3.36
C ALA A 48 -16.11 -2.00 2.71
N VAL A 49 -16.25 -1.40 1.52
CA VAL A 49 -15.15 -0.68 0.85
C VAL A 49 -14.71 0.54 1.69
N LEU A 50 -15.65 1.34 2.19
CA LEU A 50 -15.34 2.48 3.07
C LEU A 50 -14.64 2.05 4.36
N PHE A 51 -15.10 0.95 4.95
CA PHE A 51 -14.50 0.36 6.14
C PHE A 51 -13.06 -0.11 5.86
N ALA A 52 -12.85 -0.87 4.78
CA ALA A 52 -11.53 -1.34 4.39
C ALA A 52 -10.57 -0.18 4.09
N ALA A 53 -11.02 0.84 3.35
CA ALA A 53 -10.21 2.02 3.05
C ALA A 53 -9.80 2.77 4.32
N PHE A 54 -10.74 2.96 5.26
CA PHE A 54 -10.46 3.62 6.53
C PHE A 54 -9.40 2.86 7.34
N PHE A 55 -9.58 1.54 7.53
CA PHE A 55 -8.65 0.75 8.32
C PHE A 55 -7.29 0.55 7.63
N ASN A 56 -7.25 0.44 6.31
CA ASN A 56 -6.01 0.36 5.53
C ASN A 56 -5.18 1.64 5.70
N PHE A 57 -5.82 2.81 5.65
CA PHE A 57 -5.16 4.08 5.94
C PHE A 57 -4.76 4.18 7.41
N ALA A 58 -5.70 3.91 8.33
CA ALA A 58 -5.49 4.00 9.79
C ALA A 58 -4.33 3.13 10.28
N ALA A 59 -4.11 1.97 9.64
CA ALA A 59 -3.04 1.04 9.99
C ALA A 59 -1.64 1.67 9.93
N LEU A 60 -1.42 2.66 9.06
CA LEU A 60 -0.13 3.36 8.97
C LEU A 60 0.26 4.03 10.30
N TRP A 61 -0.70 4.63 11.01
CA TRP A 61 -0.41 5.27 12.30
C TRP A 61 -0.19 4.27 13.44
N VAL A 62 -0.81 3.10 13.37
CA VAL A 62 -0.70 2.09 14.43
C VAL A 62 0.56 1.23 14.25
N PHE A 63 0.82 0.77 13.04
CA PHE A 63 1.89 -0.19 12.75
C PHE A 63 3.18 0.46 12.24
N GLN A 64 3.13 1.73 11.84
CA GLN A 64 4.28 2.52 11.39
C GLN A 64 5.02 1.84 10.22
N LEU A 65 6.19 2.37 9.86
CA LEU A 65 6.95 1.89 8.69
C LEU A 65 7.81 0.63 8.96
N LYS A 66 7.46 -0.18 9.95
CA LYS A 66 8.28 -1.35 10.35
C LYS A 66 8.38 -2.40 9.24
N VAL A 67 7.29 -2.70 8.54
CA VAL A 67 7.29 -3.67 7.45
C VAL A 67 8.14 -3.16 6.28
N ALA A 68 7.97 -1.89 5.90
CA ALA A 68 8.76 -1.27 4.84
C ALA A 68 10.28 -1.31 5.16
N ALA A 69 10.65 -1.03 6.41
CA ALA A 69 12.05 -1.11 6.85
C ALA A 69 12.61 -2.55 6.82
N THR A 70 11.79 -3.55 7.10
CA THR A 70 12.22 -4.97 7.03
C THR A 70 12.38 -5.42 5.58
N ILE A 71 11.44 -5.06 4.69
CA ILE A 71 11.53 -5.42 3.26
C ILE A 71 12.66 -4.66 2.55
N GLY A 72 12.92 -3.40 2.93
CA GLY A 72 14.02 -2.64 2.34
C GLY A 72 15.41 -3.15 2.72
N LYS A 73 15.56 -3.80 3.89
CA LYS A 73 16.84 -4.36 4.32
C LYS A 73 17.20 -5.59 3.49
N GLY A 74 18.31 -5.50 2.75
CA GLY A 74 18.83 -6.61 1.93
C GLY A 74 18.18 -6.75 0.55
N THR A 75 17.21 -5.91 0.20
CA THR A 75 16.64 -5.85 -1.16
C THR A 75 17.45 -4.92 -2.08
N VAL A 76 18.13 -3.93 -1.51
CA VAL A 76 19.03 -3.02 -2.22
C VAL A 76 20.39 -3.13 -1.55
N ASP A 77 21.40 -3.59 -2.30
CA ASP A 77 22.79 -3.46 -1.88
C ASP A 77 23.18 -1.98 -1.95
N PRO A 78 23.81 -1.42 -0.89
CA PRO A 78 24.17 0.00 -0.82
C PRO A 78 25.21 0.42 -1.85
#